data_AF-A0A2M8DBQ9-F1
#
_entry.id   AF-A0A2M8DBQ9-F1
#
_cell.length_a   1.000
_cell.length_b   1.000
_cell.length_c   1.000
_cell.angle_alpha   90.00
_cell.angle_beta   90.00
_cell.angle_gamma   90.00
#
_symmetry.space_group_name_H-M   'P 1'
#
loop_
_entity.id
_entity.type
_entity.pdbx_description
1 polymer ?
#
loop_
_entity_poly.entity_id
_entity_poly.type
_entity_poly.pdbx_seq_one_letter_code
_entity_poly.pdbx_strand_id
1 'polypeptide(L)'
;MGFFYKKPKIIPGKADPIKQAEFIEKYLEIKSKLKENDQVYFIDSTHPTHNTRASCGWILKGKENDKFIKTNTGRDRINLNGALNLNNHSAI
;
A
#
# COMPACT_ATOMS: atom_id res chain seq x y z
N MET A 1 13.89 1.34 32.75
CA MET A 1 14.31 1.86 31.43
C MET A 1 13.08 2.06 30.54
N GLY A 2 12.84 3.30 30.10
CA GLY A 2 11.63 3.73 29.40
C GLY A 2 11.62 3.49 27.89
N PHE A 3 12.44 2.58 27.36
CA PHE A 3 12.61 2.33 25.93
C PHE A 3 12.21 0.89 25.55
N PHE A 4 11.87 0.69 24.27
CA PHE A 4 11.70 -0.60 23.62
C PHE A 4 12.63 -0.70 22.41
N TYR A 5 13.24 -1.87 22.21
CA TYR A 5 13.93 -2.18 20.97
C TYR A 5 12.89 -2.58 19.91
N LYS A 6 12.53 -1.65 19.03
CA LYS A 6 11.47 -1.83 18.02
C LYS A 6 11.84 -1.19 16.69
N LYS A 7 11.18 -1.61 15.61
CA LYS A 7 11.30 -0.96 14.30
C LYS A 7 10.52 0.37 14.29
N PRO A 8 10.98 1.37 13.54
CA PRO A 8 10.14 2.52 13.19
C PRO A 8 8.96 2.07 12.32
N LYS A 9 7.87 2.84 12.37
CA LYS A 9 6.66 2.61 11.59
C LYS A 9 6.82 3.20 10.19
N ILE A 10 6.75 2.35 9.18
CA ILE A 10 6.79 2.80 7.79
C ILE A 10 5.39 3.23 7.37
N ILE A 11 5.25 4.43 6.82
CA ILE A 11 3.99 4.98 6.34
C ILE A 11 4.06 5.28 4.83
N PRO A 12 2.95 5.20 4.09
CA PRO A 12 2.95 5.53 2.66
C PRO A 12 3.39 6.98 2.43
N GLY A 13 4.44 7.19 1.63
CA GLY A 13 4.99 8.52 1.37
C GLY A 13 4.08 9.44 0.54
N LYS A 14 3.16 8.85 -0.24
CA LYS A 14 2.24 9.54 -1.16
C LYS A 14 0.76 9.33 -0.82
N ALA A 15 0.44 8.97 0.43
CA ALA A 15 -0.97 8.83 0.83
C ALA A 15 -1.70 10.18 0.68
N ASP A 16 -2.85 10.15 0.01
CA ASP A 16 -3.71 11.30 -0.21
C ASP A 16 -5.15 10.87 0.13
N PRO A 17 -5.67 11.24 1.32
CA PRO A 17 -7.00 10.82 1.76
C PRO A 17 -8.13 11.28 0.83
N ILE A 18 -7.98 12.42 0.17
CA ILE A 18 -8.99 12.98 -0.73
C ILE A 18 -9.09 12.09 -1.97
N LYS A 19 -7.95 11.80 -2.61
CA LYS A 19 -7.91 10.88 -3.76
C LYS A 19 -8.39 9.47 -3.44
N GLN A 20 -8.15 9.00 -2.21
CA GLN A 20 -8.66 7.71 -1.77
C GLN A 20 -10.18 7.71 -1.66
N ALA A 21 -10.78 8.77 -1.11
CA ALA A 21 -12.23 8.91 -1.04
C ALA A 21 -12.85 8.99 -2.45
N GLU A 22 -12.28 9.82 -3.33
CA GLU A 22 -12.71 9.95 -4.73
C GLU A 22 -12.63 8.60 -5.48
N PHE A 23 -11.58 7.81 -5.25
CA PHE A 23 -11.45 6.48 -5.83
C PHE A 23 -12.56 5.53 -5.36
N ILE A 24 -12.86 5.53 -4.06
CA ILE A 24 -13.91 4.67 -3.48
C ILE A 24 -15.27 4.99 -4.09
N GLU A 25 -15.61 6.28 -4.18
CA GLU A 25 -16.87 6.73 -4.77
C GLU A 25 -17.00 6.26 -6.22
N LYS A 26 -15.97 6.52 -7.04
CA LYS A 26 -15.93 6.09 -8.45
C LYS A 26 -16.01 4.57 -8.59
N TYR A 27 -15.31 3.83 -7.74
CA TYR A 27 -15.34 2.36 -7.78
C TYR A 27 -16.74 1.81 -7.48
N LEU A 28 -17.42 2.35 -6.47
CA LEU A 28 -18.78 1.94 -6.11
C LEU A 28 -19.78 2.27 -7.23
N GLU A 29 -19.64 3.44 -7.86
CA GLU A 29 -20.45 3.82 -9.02
C GLU A 29 -20.28 2.81 -10.16
N ILE A 30 -19.04 2.51 -10.55
CA ILE A 30 -18.74 1.53 -11.60
C ILE A 30 -19.31 0.16 -11.23
N LYS A 31 -19.08 -0.29 -9.98
CA LYS A 31 -19.53 -1.61 -9.52
C LYS A 31 -21.04 -1.76 -9.59
N SER A 32 -21.80 -0.72 -9.28
CA SER A 32 -23.28 -0.74 -9.36
C SER A 32 -23.83 -0.85 -10.78
N LYS A 33 -23.02 -0.51 -11.80
CA LYS A 33 -23.41 -0.53 -13.22
C LYS A 33 -22.91 -1.77 -13.97
N LEU A 34 -22.23 -2.69 -13.28
CA LEU A 34 -21.72 -3.93 -13.89
C LEU A 34 -22.87 -4.83 -14.33
N LYS A 35 -22.76 -5.37 -15.54
CA LYS A 35 -23.61 -6.44 -16.05
C LYS A 35 -23.08 -7.80 -15.60
N GLU A 36 -23.89 -8.84 -15.75
CA GLU A 36 -23.56 -10.21 -15.34
C GLU A 36 -22.24 -10.73 -15.91
N ASN A 37 -21.88 -10.33 -17.14
CA ASN A 37 -20.65 -10.75 -17.80
C ASN A 37 -19.48 -9.77 -17.63
N ASP A 38 -19.69 -8.61 -17.00
CA ASP A 38 -18.63 -7.64 -16.79
C ASP A 38 -17.69 -8.11 -15.67
N GLN A 39 -16.39 -7.88 -15.86
CA GLN A 39 -15.35 -8.30 -14.93
C GLN A 39 -14.55 -7.08 -14.46
N VAL A 40 -14.25 -7.04 -13.16
CA VAL A 40 -13.36 -6.01 -12.59
C VAL A 40 -12.06 -6.67 -12.17
N TYR A 41 -10.97 -6.17 -12.74
CA TYR A 41 -9.62 -6.57 -12.39
C TYR A 41 -8.93 -5.48 -11.58
N PHE A 42 -8.26 -5.88 -10.51
CA PHE A 42 -7.36 -5.04 -9.74
C PHE A 42 -5.94 -5.37 -10.15
N ILE A 43 -5.26 -4.38 -10.71
CA ILE A 43 -3.86 -4.50 -11.13
C ILE A 43 -2.95 -3.91 -10.04
N ASP A 44 -1.88 -4.62 -9.73
CA ASP A 44 -0.77 -4.08 -8.95
C ASP A 44 0.56 -4.48 -9.59
N SER A 45 1.54 -3.59 -9.45
CA SER A 45 2.89 -3.80 -9.98
C SER A 45 3.84 -4.00 -8.82
N THR A 46 4.51 -5.15 -8.78
CA THR A 46 5.59 -5.41 -7.84
C THR A 46 6.94 -5.31 -8.54
N HIS A 47 8.00 -5.13 -7.77
CA HIS A 47 9.36 -5.04 -8.29
C HIS A 47 10.33 -5.72 -7.33
N PRO A 48 11.39 -6.37 -7.83
CA PRO A 48 12.52 -6.77 -7.00
C PRO A 48 13.05 -5.56 -6.23
N THR A 49 13.14 -5.68 -4.90
CA THR A 49 13.39 -4.54 -4.02
C THR A 49 14.88 -4.27 -3.85
N HIS A 50 15.42 -3.30 -4.57
CA HIS A 50 16.71 -2.66 -4.24
C HIS A 50 16.47 -1.39 -3.39
N ASN A 51 15.98 -1.59 -2.16
CA ASN A 51 15.64 -0.50 -1.24
C ASN A 51 16.25 -0.73 0.16
N THR A 52 16.68 0.35 0.81
CA THR A 52 17.03 0.35 2.23
C THR A 52 15.84 -0.12 3.07
N ARG A 53 16.08 -1.01 4.03
CA ARG A 53 15.07 -1.50 4.98
C ARG A 53 15.31 -0.87 6.34
N ALA A 54 14.25 -0.44 7.00
CA ALA A 54 14.38 0.08 8.36
C ALA A 54 14.79 -1.04 9.33
N SER A 55 15.81 -0.78 10.13
CA SER A 55 16.27 -1.67 11.19
C SER A 55 15.65 -1.32 12.54
N CYS A 56 15.81 -2.20 13.52
CA CYS A 56 15.38 -1.95 14.89
C CYS A 56 16.30 -0.95 15.58
N GLY A 57 15.75 -0.21 16.55
CA GLY A 57 16.49 0.66 17.43
C GLY A 57 15.78 0.83 18.78
N TRP A 58 16.48 1.44 19.74
CA TRP A 58 15.89 1.79 21.02
C TRP A 58 15.01 3.04 20.88
N ILE A 59 13.69 2.87 21.01
CA ILE A 59 12.69 3.93 20.87
C ILE A 59 11.92 4.06 22.18
N LEU A 60 11.65 5.29 22.62
CA LEU A 60 10.96 5.56 23.87
C LEU A 60 9.55 4.91 23.87
N LYS A 61 9.12 4.42 25.03
CA LYS A 61 7.80 3.84 25.25
C LYS A 61 6.72 4.90 25.04
N GLY A 62 5.52 4.49 24.63
CA GLY A 62 4.43 5.40 24.27
C GLY A 62 4.21 5.49 22.76
N LYS A 63 2.96 5.69 22.33
CA LYS A 63 2.57 5.78 20.91
C LYS A 63 3.03 7.12 20.31
N GLU A 64 3.01 8.17 21.11
CA GLU A 64 3.53 9.51 20.81
C GLU A 64 5.03 9.51 20.47
N ASN A 65 5.75 8.49 20.95
CA ASN A 65 7.19 8.33 20.74
C ASN A 65 7.53 7.43 19.53
N ASP A 66 6.53 6.95 18.80
CA ASP A 66 6.77 6.18 17.59
C ASP A 66 7.50 7.01 16.53
N LYS A 67 8.50 6.39 15.90
CA LYS A 67 9.24 7.00 14.79
C LYS A 67 8.61 6.58 13.49
N PHE A 68 8.14 7.54 12.71
CA PHE A 68 7.51 7.31 11.42
C PHE A 68 8.49 7.60 10.28
N ILE A 69 8.56 6.70 9.31
CA ILE A 69 9.40 6.84 8.12
C ILE A 69 8.51 6.72 6.89
N LYS A 70 8.57 7.72 6.00
CA LYS A 70 7.85 7.66 4.73
C LYS A 70 8.51 6.66 3.79
N THR A 71 7.71 5.90 3.03
CA THR A 71 8.25 5.03 1.98
C THR A 71 8.95 5.85 0.90
N ASN A 72 10.11 5.38 0.45
CA ASN A 72 10.85 6.01 -0.65
C ASN A 72 10.17 5.68 -1.99
N THR A 73 9.93 6.70 -2.81
CA THR A 73 9.24 6.61 -4.10
C THR A 73 10.12 7.18 -5.22
N GLY A 74 10.02 6.65 -6.44
CA GLY A 74 10.66 7.26 -7.62
C GLY A 74 12.03 6.68 -8.01
N ARG A 75 12.26 5.38 -7.78
CA ARG A 75 13.40 4.67 -8.39
C ARG A 75 12.94 3.96 -9.65
N ASP A 76 13.80 3.93 -10.66
CA ASP A 76 13.62 3.08 -11.84
C ASP A 76 13.59 1.61 -11.42
N ARG A 77 12.56 0.91 -11.86
CA ARG A 77 12.23 -0.46 -11.44
C ARG A 77 11.71 -1.24 -12.64
N ILE A 78 12.03 -2.53 -12.65
CA ILE A 78 11.33 -3.50 -13.49
C ILE A 78 10.00 -3.81 -12.82
N ASN A 79 8.90 -3.62 -13.53
CA ASN A 79 7.55 -3.89 -13.03
C ASN A 79 7.13 -5.31 -13.42
N LEU A 80 6.85 -6.12 -12.41
CA LEU A 80 6.11 -7.37 -12.52
C LEU A 80 4.64 -7.05 -12.25
N ASN A 81 3.86 -6.98 -13.32
CA ASN A 81 2.44 -6.67 -13.25
C ASN A 81 1.65 -7.95 -12.99
N GLY A 82 0.66 -7.88 -12.12
CA GLY A 82 -0.35 -8.92 -11.97
C GLY A 82 -1.73 -8.29 -11.87
N ALA A 83 -2.73 -8.99 -12.38
CA ALA A 83 -4.13 -8.58 -12.31
C ALA A 83 -4.95 -9.65 -11.58
N LEU A 84 -5.73 -9.24 -10.57
CA LEU A 84 -6.60 -10.12 -9.78
C LEU A 84 -8.07 -9.80 -10.07
N ASN A 85 -8.84 -10.84 -10.36
CA ASN A 85 -10.29 -10.77 -10.43
C ASN A 85 -10.90 -11.05 -9.05
N LEU A 86 -11.67 -10.13 -8.47
CA LEU A 86 -12.25 -10.33 -7.14
C LEU A 86 -13.48 -11.25 -7.11
N ASN A 87 -14.12 -11.52 -8.26
CA ASN A 87 -15.32 -12.35 -8.29
C ASN A 87 -14.97 -13.84 -8.22
N ASN A 88 -13.89 -14.24 -8.90
CA ASN A 88 -13.48 -15.65 -9.00
C ASN A 88 -12.05 -15.92 -8.50
N HIS A 89 -11.34 -14.89 -8.03
CA HIS A 89 -9.95 -14.95 -7.55
C HIS A 89 -8.94 -15.51 -8.57
N SER A 90 -9.27 -15.47 -9.86
CA SER A 90 -8.30 -15.76 -10.92
C SER A 90 -7.28 -14.61 -11.03
N ALA A 91 -6.04 -14.97 -11.31
CA ALA A 91 -4.94 -14.03 -11.49
C ALA A 91 -4.23 -14.28 -12.82
N ILE A 92 -3.77 -13.20 -13.45
CA ILE A 92 -2.96 -13.20 -14.68
C ILE A 92 -1.72 -12.34 -14.44
#